data_AF-A0A382V8Y9-F1
#
_entry.id   AF-A0A382V8Y9-F1
#
_cell.length_a   1.000
_cell.length_b   1.000
_cell.length_c   1.000
_cell.angle_alpha   90.00
_cell.angle_beta   90.00
_cell.angle_gamma   90.00
#
_symmetry.space_group_name_H-M   'P 1'
#
loop_
_entity.id
_entity.type
_entity.pdbx_description
1 polymer ?
#
loop_
_entity_poly.entity_id
_entity_poly.type
_entity_poly.pdbx_seq_one_letter_code
_entity_poly.pdbx_strand_id
1 'polypeptide(L)' 'VEQHVLRYWEDEFEALQPKKNKSGQRFYEKKDVELILKIKKLLYLERYTIAGAKNKIKENR' A
#
# COMPACT_ATOMS: atom_id res chain seq x y z
N VAL A 1 3.45 8.96 -6.57
CA VAL A 1 2.13 8.41 -6.24
C VAL A 1 1.40 9.51 -5.52
N GLU A 2 0.20 9.86 -5.95
CA GLU A 2 -0.55 10.96 -5.33
C GLU A 2 -1.12 10.57 -3.97
N GLN A 3 -1.40 11.56 -3.11
CA GLN A 3 -1.89 11.32 -1.76
C GLN A 3 -3.22 10.53 -1.74
N HIS A 4 -4.13 10.82 -2.66
CA HIS A 4 -5.42 10.14 -2.74
C HIS A 4 -5.26 8.65 -3.08
N VAL A 5 -4.27 8.31 -3.91
CA VAL A 5 -3.93 6.91 -4.26
C VAL A 5 -3.39 6.16 -3.04
N LEU A 6 -2.52 6.80 -2.25
CA LEU A 6 -2.01 6.19 -1.02
C LEU A 6 -3.14 5.89 -0.03
N ARG A 7 -4.09 6.82 0.14
CA ARG A 7 -5.27 6.59 0.99
C ARG A 7 -6.10 5.41 0.49
N TYR A 8 -6.37 5.36 -0.80
CA TYR A 8 -7.09 4.24 -1.39
C TYR A 8 -6.35 2.90 -1.17
N TRP A 9 -5.02 2.89 -1.27
CA TRP A 9 -4.24 1.69 -0.99
C TRP A 9 -4.22 1.29 0.48
N GLU A 10 -4.26 2.24 1.42
CA GLU A 10 -4.42 1.91 2.84
C GLU A 10 -5.74 1.19 3.12
N ASP A 11 -6.82 1.58 2.43
CA ASP A 11 -8.13 0.95 2.58
C ASP A 11 -8.16 -0.45 1.94
N GLU A 12 -7.46 -0.63 0.81
CA GLU A 12 -7.43 -1.90 0.10
C GLU A 12 -6.44 -2.91 0.67
N PHE A 13 -5.27 -2.48 1.13
CA PHE A 13 -4.20 -3.38 1.56
C PHE A 13 -4.08 -3.37 3.09
N GLU A 14 -4.67 -4.38 3.74
CA GLU A 14 -4.64 -4.55 5.21
C GLU A 14 -3.24 -4.50 5.83
N ALA A 15 -2.20 -4.85 5.06
CA ALA A 15 -0.81 -4.79 5.50
C ALA A 15 -0.21 -3.37 5.49
N LEU A 16 -0.85 -2.40 4.82
CA LEU A 16 -0.42 -1.00 4.73
C LEU A 16 -1.17 -0.16 5.76
N GLN A 17 -0.64 -0.11 6.98
CA GLN A 17 -1.25 0.60 8.11
C GLN A 17 -0.31 1.67 8.66
N PRO A 18 -0.19 2.85 7.99
CA PRO A 18 0.65 3.92 8.47
C PRO A 18 0.14 4.46 9.81
N LYS A 19 1.07 4.85 10.68
CA LYS A 19 0.73 5.48 11.96
C LYS A 19 0.09 6.85 11.71
N LYS A 20 -0.88 7.20 12.54
CA LYS A 20 -1.52 8.52 12.53
C LYS A 20 -1.12 9.29 13.79
N ASN A 21 -0.74 10.55 13.63
CA ASN A 21 -0.54 11.44 14.78
C ASN A 21 -1.90 11.95 15.31
N LYS A 22 -1.89 12.72 16.40
CA LYS A 22 -3.10 13.29 17.02
C LYS A 22 -3.93 14.16 16.06
N SER A 23 -3.29 14.77 15.06
CA SER A 23 -3.94 15.62 14.05
C SER A 23 -4.42 14.82 12.83
N GLY A 24 -4.26 13.49 12.81
CA GLY A 24 -4.67 12.62 11.70
C GLY A 24 -3.70 12.57 10.52
N GLN A 25 -2.51 13.18 10.64
CA GLN A 25 -1.47 13.08 9.62
C GLN A 25 -0.83 11.70 9.65
N ARG A 26 -0.66 11.12 8.46
CA ARG A 26 -0.08 9.79 8.26
C ARG A 26 1.44 9.87 8.22
N PHE A 27 2.08 8.98 8.95
CA PHE A 27 3.51 8.75 8.91
C PHE A 27 3.76 7.33 8.43
N TYR A 28 4.42 7.24 7.27
CA TYR A 28 4.83 5.97 6.69
C TYR A 28 6.21 5.61 7.24
N GLU A 29 6.30 4.45 7.88
CA GLU A 29 7.57 3.87 8.28
C GLU A 29 8.26 3.21 7.08
N LYS A 30 9.53 2.84 7.22
CA LYS A 30 10.30 2.19 6.15
C LYS A 30 9.57 0.98 5.53
N LYS A 31 8.98 0.12 6.38
CA LYS A 31 8.19 -1.04 5.95
C LYS A 31 6.97 -0.66 5.11
N ASP A 32 6.31 0.46 5.42
CA ASP A 32 5.14 0.94 4.70
C ASP A 32 5.56 1.43 3.31
N VAL A 33 6.68 2.16 3.24
CA VAL A 33 7.27 2.61 1.98
C VAL A 33 7.67 1.43 1.10
N GLU A 34 8.33 0.41 1.66
CA GLU A 34 8.69 -0.81 0.94
C GLU A 34 7.45 -1.52 0.39
N LEU A 35 6.38 -1.62 1.19
CA LEU A 35 5.12 -2.20 0.75
C LEU A 35 4.45 -1.37 -0.35
N ILE A 36 4.43 -0.04 -0.23
CA ILE A 36 3.91 0.88 -1.25
C ILE A 36 4.66 0.70 -2.58
N LEU A 37 5.99 0.57 -2.54
CA LEU A 37 6.80 0.33 -3.73
C LEU A 37 6.46 -1.02 -4.38
N LYS A 38 6.24 -2.06 -3.57
CA LYS A 38 5.80 -3.37 -4.05
C LYS A 38 4.40 -3.32 -4.68
N ILE A 39 3.44 -2.67 -4.03
CA ILE A 39 2.08 -2.45 -4.58
C ILE A 39 2.17 -1.71 -5.92
N LYS A 40 2.95 -0.63 -5.97
CA LYS A 40 3.13 0.15 -7.20
C LYS A 40 3.69 -0.70 -8.34
N LYS A 41 4.70 -1.55 -8.06
CA LYS A 41 5.27 -2.47 -9.05
C LYS A 41 4.20 -3.43 -9.59
N LEU A 42 3.44 -4.08 -8.70
CA LEU A 42 2.40 -5.03 -9.08
C LEU A 42 1.32 -4.39 -9.97
N LEU A 43 0.83 -3.21 -9.60
CA LEU A 43 -0.26 -2.56 -10.32
C LEU A 43 0.19 -1.93 -11.64
N TYR A 44 1.30 -1.19 -11.64
CA TYR A 44 1.68 -0.39 -12.80
C TYR A 44 2.65 -1.07 -13.76
N LEU A 45 3.57 -1.88 -13.24
CA LEU A 45 4.57 -2.57 -14.07
C LEU A 45 4.08 -3.95 -14.45
N GLU A 46 3.57 -4.72 -13.50
CA GLU A 46 3.13 -6.10 -13.73
C GLU A 46 1.64 -6.20 -14.11
N ARG A 47 0.92 -5.07 -14.15
CA ARG A 47 -0.47 -4.94 -14.62
C ARG A 47 -1.48 -5.82 -13.86
N TYR A 48 -1.22 -6.10 -12.59
CA TYR A 48 -2.21 -6.75 -11.73
C TYR A 48 -3.39 -5.82 -11.45
N THR A 49 -4.55 -6.42 -11.24
CA THR A 49 -5.68 -5.74 -10.58
C THR A 49 -5.40 -5.60 -9.08
N ILE A 50 -6.17 -4.76 -8.38
CA ILE A 50 -6.08 -4.62 -6.91
C ILE A 50 -6.24 -5.98 -6.22
N ALA A 51 -7.25 -6.76 -6.63
CA ALA A 51 -7.49 -8.10 -6.09
C ALA A 51 -6.30 -9.05 -6.33
N GLY A 52 -5.73 -9.04 -7.54
CA GLY A 52 -4.55 -9.85 -7.87
C GLY A 52 -3.31 -9.45 -7.06
N ALA A 53 -3.07 -8.15 -6.89
CA ALA A 53 -1.97 -7.64 -6.07
C ALA A 53 -2.15 -8.00 -4.58
N LYS A 54 -3.39 -7.91 -4.05
CA LYS A 54 -3.72 -8.31 -2.67
C LYS A 54 -3.39 -9.78 -2.43
N ASN A 55 -3.81 -10.65 -3.34
CA ASN A 55 -3.50 -12.08 -3.26
C ASN A 55 -1.98 -12.33 -3.30
N LYS A 56 -1.26 -11.65 -4.20
CA LYS A 56 0.19 -11.82 -4.35
C LYS A 56 0.99 -11.34 -3.13
N ILE A 57 0.50 -10.30 -2.46
CA ILE A 57 1.12 -9.79 -1.23
C ILE A 57 0.84 -10.74 -0.06
N LYS A 58 -0.37 -11.30 0.05
CA LYS A 58 -0.72 -12.29 1.09
C LYS A 58 0.06 -13.60 0.93
N GLU A 59 0.30 -14.06 -0.29
CA GLU A 59 1.06 -15.29 -0.58
C GLU A 59 2.55 -15.21 -0.18
N ASN A 60 3.14 -14.01 -0.20
CA ASN A 60 4.55 -13.78 0.15
C ASN A 60 4.77 -13.54 1.65
N ARG A 61 3.83 -13.94 2.50
CA ARG A 61 3.86 -13.72 3.96
C ARG A 61 3.89 -15.05 4.68
#